data_AF-A0A1I7TC85-F1
#
_entry.id   AF-A0A1I7TC85-F1
#
_cell.length_a   1.000
_cell.length_b   1.000
_cell.length_c   1.000
_cell.angle_alpha   90.00
_cell.angle_beta   90.00
_cell.angle_gamma   90.00
#
_symmetry.space_group_name_H-M   'P 1'
#
loop_
_entity.id
_entity.type
_entity.pdbx_description
1 polymer ?
#
loop_
_entity_poly.entity_id
_entity_poly.type
_entity_poly.pdbx_seq_one_letter_code
_entity_poly.pdbx_strand_id
1 'polypeptide(L)'
;MCLICTILCAVWEYQTGRYFTIYLPWDDIVPSPEQRGGRQIALIAFLQFFSYIILLNTVVPISLYVSVEIIRFIHSLWINYDTKMYYENGEKSVPAKAHTTTLNEELGQVQYVFSDKTGTLTRNIMTFNKCTINGISYGDVYDNKGEVIEPTDRTPSIDFSWNSSSEPTFKFYDKNLVDATKRRVPEIELFWRLLALCHTVMPERDKGQLVYQAQSPDEHALTSAARNFGYVFKARTPQSITIEVMGTEETHDLLSILDFNNDRKRMSVIVRGSDGKIRLYCKGADMMIMQRIHPSTSQIMRTSTNTHLADFANIGLRTLCLAYKDIDAGYFNEWEKRVKLASAQMNNREAAVDALYEEIEKDLILIGATAIEDKLQDGVPEAIARLSEANIKIWVLTGDKTETAINIAYSCRLLTDETKEIVVVDGQTESEVEVQLKDTRNTFEQILALPSPGSKPRIEIETIHEDSTVISSARSMDRNIVTPDLKSAELAEHDSGGVALVINGDSLAFALGPRLERTFLEVACMCNAVICCRVTPLQKAQVVDLVKRNKKAVTLSIGDGANDVSMIKTAHIGVGISGELGLTRRGN
;
A
#
# COMPACT_ATOMS: atom_id res chain seq x y z
N MET A 1 31.52 -6.62 44.21
CA MET A 1 31.91 -5.74 45.35
C MET A 1 31.99 -6.52 46.66
N CYS A 2 30.94 -7.24 47.07
CA CYS A 2 30.94 -8.00 48.35
C CYS A 2 32.13 -8.96 48.49
N LEU A 3 32.47 -9.74 47.45
CA LEU A 3 33.62 -10.65 47.47
C LEU A 3 34.96 -9.93 47.74
N ILE A 4 35.16 -8.76 47.13
CA ILE A 4 36.37 -7.95 47.32
C ILE A 4 36.41 -7.42 48.76
N CYS A 5 35.29 -6.90 49.27
CA CYS A 5 35.18 -6.43 50.65
C CYS A 5 35.42 -7.57 51.66
N THR A 6 34.94 -8.77 51.36
CA THR A 6 35.20 -9.99 52.14
C THR A 6 36.66 -10.38 52.15
N ILE A 7 37.34 -10.36 50.99
CA ILE A 7 38.77 -10.68 50.90
C ILE A 7 39.60 -9.63 51.65
N LEU A 8 39.28 -8.35 51.48
CA LEU A 8 39.95 -7.26 52.21
C LEU A 8 39.70 -7.36 53.72
N CYS A 9 38.48 -7.73 54.14
CA CYS A 9 38.17 -8.02 55.54
C CYS A 9 38.98 -9.21 56.05
N ALA A 10 39.11 -10.29 55.29
CA ALA A 10 39.91 -11.46 55.67
C ALA A 10 41.40 -11.11 55.80
N VAL A 11 41.93 -10.28 54.89
CA VAL A 11 43.32 -9.79 54.93
C VAL A 11 43.52 -8.87 56.13
N TRP A 12 42.58 -7.95 56.38
CA TRP A 12 42.63 -7.06 57.54
C TRP A 12 42.54 -7.82 58.87
N GLU A 13 41.64 -8.79 58.97
CA GLU A 13 41.54 -9.68 60.13
C GLU A 13 42.83 -10.48 60.35
N TYR A 14 43.44 -10.98 59.26
CA TYR A 14 44.71 -11.70 59.32
C TYR A 14 45.88 -10.82 59.77
N GLN A 15 45.97 -9.59 59.27
CA GLN A 15 47.12 -8.70 59.49
C GLN A 15 47.01 -7.84 60.76
N THR A 16 45.82 -7.29 61.04
CA THR A 16 45.63 -6.24 62.05
C THR A 16 44.54 -6.60 63.07
N GLY A 17 43.40 -7.14 62.62
CA GLY A 17 42.22 -7.42 63.47
C GLY A 17 42.53 -8.32 64.67
N ARG A 18 43.45 -9.27 64.50
CA ARG A 18 43.98 -10.13 65.59
C ARG A 18 44.47 -9.38 66.83
N TYR A 19 45.04 -8.17 66.67
CA TYR A 19 45.59 -7.39 67.79
C TYR A 19 44.53 -6.54 68.51
N PHE A 20 43.36 -6.35 67.91
CA PHE A 20 42.26 -5.53 68.45
C PHE A 20 41.16 -6.35 69.14
N THR A 21 41.35 -7.66 69.30
CA THR A 21 40.41 -8.59 69.95
C THR A 21 40.06 -8.24 71.40
N ILE A 22 40.88 -7.46 72.10
CA ILE A 22 40.61 -6.97 73.46
C ILE A 22 39.53 -5.85 73.46
N TYR A 23 39.41 -5.13 72.34
CA TYR A 23 38.52 -3.97 72.21
C TYR A 23 37.22 -4.27 71.43
N LEU A 24 37.18 -5.37 70.69
CA LEU A 24 35.98 -5.90 70.03
C LEU A 24 35.67 -7.32 70.53
N PRO A 25 34.82 -7.47 71.57
CA PRO A 25 34.33 -8.78 71.96
C PRO A 25 33.41 -9.35 70.85
N TRP A 26 33.68 -10.58 70.42
CA TRP A 26 32.91 -11.27 69.39
C TRP A 26 31.76 -12.07 70.03
N ASP A 27 30.65 -12.22 69.31
CA ASP A 27 29.51 -13.04 69.75
C ASP A 27 29.91 -14.51 69.94
N ASP A 28 29.21 -15.23 70.84
CA ASP A 28 29.48 -16.64 71.21
C ASP A 28 29.45 -17.63 70.02
N ILE A 29 28.93 -17.20 68.87
CA ILE A 29 28.90 -17.95 67.60
C ILE A 29 30.30 -18.00 66.94
N VAL A 30 31.17 -17.02 67.23
CA VAL A 30 32.53 -16.96 66.73
C VAL A 30 33.44 -17.70 67.72
N PRO A 31 34.25 -18.69 67.28
CA PRO A 31 35.09 -19.48 68.18
C PRO A 31 35.98 -18.62 69.09
N SER A 32 36.20 -19.08 70.32
CA SER A 32 36.98 -18.40 71.36
C SER A 32 38.31 -17.81 70.81
N PRO A 33 38.69 -16.58 71.18
CA PRO A 33 39.87 -15.87 70.66
C PRO A 33 41.23 -16.60 70.87
N GLU A 34 41.24 -17.65 71.67
CA GLU A 34 42.40 -18.52 71.90
C GLU A 34 42.65 -19.53 70.75
N GLN A 35 41.63 -19.84 69.94
CA GLN A 35 41.74 -20.74 68.77
C GLN A 35 42.23 -20.01 67.51
N ARG A 36 43.49 -19.55 67.53
CA ARG A 36 44.14 -18.79 66.45
C ARG A 36 44.38 -19.59 65.15
N GLY A 37 43.32 -20.01 64.45
CA GLY A 37 43.40 -20.82 63.22
C GLY A 37 42.84 -20.12 61.97
N GLY A 38 43.37 -20.45 60.79
CA GLY A 38 42.86 -19.92 59.50
C GLY A 38 41.38 -20.23 59.22
N ARG A 39 40.82 -21.25 59.88
CA ARG A 39 39.39 -21.61 59.81
C ARG A 39 38.48 -20.55 60.44
N GLN A 40 38.93 -19.85 61.48
CA GLN A 40 38.15 -18.79 62.14
C GLN A 40 38.06 -17.55 61.26
N ILE A 41 39.17 -17.13 60.65
CA ILE A 41 39.18 -16.00 59.69
C ILE A 41 38.32 -16.31 58.48
N ALA A 42 38.36 -17.55 57.98
CA ALA A 42 37.50 -17.97 56.89
C ALA A 42 36.01 -17.90 57.27
N LEU A 43 35.64 -18.27 58.50
CA LEU A 43 34.27 -18.20 59.00
C LEU A 43 33.80 -16.75 59.20
N ILE A 44 34.64 -15.87 59.77
CA ILE A 44 34.35 -14.44 59.93
C ILE A 44 34.18 -13.78 58.55
N ALA A 45 35.11 -14.02 57.64
CA ALA A 45 35.04 -13.50 56.28
C ALA A 45 33.76 -13.99 55.56
N PHE A 46 33.39 -15.26 55.75
CA PHE A 46 32.16 -15.82 55.20
C PHE A 46 30.90 -15.19 55.78
N LEU A 47 30.82 -14.95 57.09
CA LEU A 47 29.68 -14.24 57.69
C LEU A 47 29.64 -12.77 57.26
N GLN A 48 30.81 -12.13 57.17
CA GLN A 48 30.94 -10.75 56.73
C GLN A 48 30.53 -10.56 55.27
N PHE A 49 30.67 -11.59 54.43
CA PHE A 49 30.14 -11.58 53.05
C PHE A 49 28.64 -11.29 53.00
N PHE A 50 27.83 -11.95 53.85
CA PHE A 50 26.40 -11.69 53.92
C PHE A 50 26.08 -10.31 54.51
N SER A 51 26.87 -9.86 55.50
CA SER A 51 26.76 -8.49 56.03
C SER A 51 27.02 -7.43 54.95
N TYR A 52 28.02 -7.64 54.07
CA TYR A 52 28.26 -6.76 52.93
C TYR A 52 27.18 -6.84 51.86
N ILE A 53 26.52 -7.99 51.65
CA ILE A 53 25.35 -8.07 50.78
C ILE A 53 24.22 -7.19 51.33
N ILE A 54 23.96 -7.24 52.63
CA ILE A 54 22.92 -6.41 53.26
C ILE A 54 23.29 -4.92 53.16
N LEU A 55 24.54 -4.57 53.46
CA LEU A 55 25.06 -3.20 53.41
C LEU A 55 25.00 -2.61 51.98
N LEU A 56 25.36 -3.42 50.97
CA LEU A 56 25.41 -3.00 49.57
C LEU A 56 24.11 -3.28 48.80
N ASN A 57 23.04 -3.72 49.46
CA ASN A 57 21.75 -3.96 48.82
C ASN A 57 21.20 -2.71 48.11
N THR A 58 21.54 -1.51 48.60
CA THR A 58 21.16 -0.23 47.98
C THR A 58 21.78 0.02 46.60
N VAL A 59 22.76 -0.78 46.17
CA VAL A 59 23.35 -0.70 44.82
C VAL A 59 22.32 -1.02 43.73
N VAL A 60 21.36 -1.90 44.01
CA VAL A 60 20.21 -2.14 43.13
C VAL A 60 18.98 -1.56 43.82
N PRO A 61 18.67 -0.26 43.58
CA PRO A 61 17.56 0.38 44.25
C PRO A 61 16.24 -0.27 43.83
N ILE A 62 15.49 -0.76 44.81
CA ILE A 62 14.15 -1.36 44.61
C ILE A 62 13.21 -0.35 43.94
N SER A 63 13.42 0.94 44.18
CA SER A 63 12.65 2.04 43.57
C SER A 63 12.86 2.20 42.07
N LEU A 64 13.91 1.62 41.46
CA LEU A 64 14.18 1.76 40.02
C LEU A 64 13.01 1.25 39.18
N TYR A 65 12.52 0.05 39.47
CA TYR A 65 11.42 -0.58 38.72
C TYR A 65 10.13 0.24 38.83
N VAL A 66 9.78 0.67 40.04
CA VAL A 66 8.58 1.48 40.27
C VAL A 66 8.70 2.84 39.58
N SER A 67 9.88 3.46 39.61
CA SER A 67 10.13 4.75 38.96
C SER A 67 9.96 4.65 37.44
N VAL A 68 10.52 3.61 36.81
CA VAL A 68 10.39 3.38 35.36
C VAL A 68 8.93 3.14 34.96
N GLU A 69 8.19 2.35 35.73
CA GLU A 69 6.75 2.11 35.45
C GLU A 69 5.92 3.40 35.58
N ILE A 70 6.19 4.25 36.58
CA ILE A 70 5.51 5.54 36.72
C ILE A 70 5.83 6.46 35.54
N ILE A 71 7.09 6.52 35.10
CA ILE A 71 7.50 7.32 33.94
C ILE A 71 6.78 6.85 32.68
N ARG A 72 6.78 5.53 32.42
CA ARG A 72 6.06 4.90 31.30
C ARG A 72 4.56 5.23 31.32
N PHE A 73 3.94 5.18 32.49
CA PHE A 73 2.54 5.56 32.66
C PHE A 73 2.28 7.05 32.36
N ILE A 74 3.15 7.95 32.84
CA ILE A 74 3.00 9.39 32.56
C ILE A 74 3.18 9.67 31.06
N HIS A 75 4.17 9.05 30.42
CA HIS A 75 4.39 9.18 28.98
C HIS A 75 3.18 8.71 28.15
N SER A 76 2.52 7.62 28.56
CA SER A 76 1.31 7.17 27.85
C SER A 76 0.16 8.16 27.97
N LEU A 77 0.02 8.83 29.12
CA LEU A 77 -0.93 9.92 29.30
C LEU A 77 -0.60 11.12 28.40
N TRP A 78 0.67 11.48 28.24
CA TRP A 78 1.08 12.56 27.34
C TRP A 78 0.72 12.26 25.89
N ILE A 79 0.93 11.03 25.42
CA ILE A 79 0.49 10.60 24.08
C ILE A 79 -1.03 10.77 23.94
N ASN A 80 -1.80 10.36 24.96
CA ASN A 80 -3.26 10.44 24.92
C ASN A 80 -3.80 11.89 24.94
N TYR A 81 -3.05 12.82 25.51
CA TYR A 81 -3.45 14.23 25.65
C TYR A 81 -2.83 15.15 24.58
N ASP A 82 -2.04 14.61 23.64
CA ASP A 82 -1.45 15.42 22.58
C ASP A 82 -2.50 15.88 21.58
N THR A 83 -2.73 17.20 21.54
CA THR A 83 -3.66 17.85 20.60
C THR A 83 -3.25 17.69 19.15
N LYS A 84 -1.96 17.46 18.84
CA LYS A 84 -1.50 17.22 17.47
C LYS A 84 -1.84 15.83 16.96
N MET A 85 -2.09 14.87 17.86
CA MET A 85 -2.52 13.52 17.54
C MET A 85 -4.02 13.32 17.80
N TYR A 86 -4.78 14.42 17.84
CA TYR A 86 -6.23 14.42 17.91
C TYR A 86 -6.82 14.55 16.51
N TYR A 87 -7.61 13.55 16.08
CA TYR A 87 -8.32 13.61 14.80
C TYR A 87 -9.71 14.21 15.01
N GLU A 88 -9.95 15.38 14.44
CA GLU A 88 -11.23 16.08 14.50
C GLU A 88 -12.11 15.69 13.29
N ASN A 89 -13.24 15.04 13.55
CA ASN A 89 -14.21 14.64 12.52
C ASN A 89 -15.64 14.73 13.07
N GLY A 90 -16.00 15.91 13.57
CA GLY A 90 -17.31 16.18 14.16
C GLY A 90 -17.62 15.23 15.32
N GLU A 91 -18.74 14.50 15.23
CA GLU A 91 -19.19 13.54 16.26
C GLU A 91 -18.28 12.31 16.39
N LYS A 92 -17.38 12.06 15.42
CA LYS A 92 -16.48 10.89 15.39
C LYS A 92 -15.02 11.27 15.63
N SER A 93 -14.77 12.32 16.41
CA SER A 93 -13.41 12.74 16.72
C SER A 93 -12.72 11.75 17.65
N VAL A 94 -11.47 11.39 17.37
CA VAL A 94 -10.73 10.33 18.08
C VAL A 94 -9.35 10.83 18.51
N PRO A 95 -8.99 10.78 19.81
CA PRO A 95 -7.63 11.02 20.25
C PRO A 95 -6.74 9.79 20.02
N ALA A 96 -5.42 10.00 19.88
CA ALA A 96 -4.46 8.92 20.03
C ALA A 96 -4.64 8.22 21.40
N LYS A 97 -4.49 6.89 21.41
CA LYS A 97 -4.64 6.09 22.62
C LYS A 97 -3.54 5.05 22.74
N ALA A 98 -2.66 5.24 23.71
CA ALA A 98 -1.67 4.26 24.12
C ALA A 98 -2.38 3.15 24.94
N HIS A 99 -2.50 1.97 24.35
CA HIS A 99 -3.09 0.80 25.00
C HIS A 99 -2.10 0.03 25.89
N THR A 100 -0.81 0.10 25.57
CA THR A 100 0.27 -0.57 26.30
C THR A 100 1.26 0.48 26.77
N THR A 101 1.50 0.58 28.07
CA THR A 101 2.35 1.63 28.66
C THR A 101 3.85 1.33 28.57
N THR A 102 4.22 0.06 28.36
CA THR A 102 5.61 -0.41 28.44
C THR A 102 6.42 -0.26 27.15
N LEU A 103 5.81 0.23 26.06
CA LEU A 103 6.42 0.28 24.72
C LEU A 103 6.77 1.70 24.26
N ASN A 104 6.67 2.70 25.15
CA ASN A 104 6.81 4.10 24.77
C ASN A 104 8.22 4.43 24.28
N GLU A 105 9.24 3.84 24.90
CA GLU A 105 10.65 4.01 24.54
C GLU A 105 11.03 3.28 23.24
N GLU A 106 10.36 2.16 22.94
CA GLU A 106 10.59 1.37 21.73
C GLU A 106 10.20 2.17 20.48
N LEU A 107 9.22 3.08 20.58
CA LEU A 107 8.82 3.98 19.48
C LEU A 107 10.01 4.82 18.96
N GLY A 108 10.95 5.18 19.83
CA GLY A 108 12.15 5.93 19.46
C GLY A 108 13.25 5.09 18.80
N GLN A 109 13.07 3.78 18.70
CA GLN A 109 14.06 2.82 18.20
C GLN A 109 13.62 2.11 16.92
N VAL A 110 12.44 2.44 16.40
CA VAL A 110 11.85 1.83 15.19
C VAL A 110 12.78 2.03 14.01
N GLN A 111 13.07 0.95 13.29
CA GLN A 111 13.87 0.98 12.04
C GLN A 111 13.08 0.44 10.83
N TYR A 112 12.04 -0.35 11.08
CA TYR A 112 11.20 -0.93 10.03
C TYR A 112 9.73 -0.66 10.33
N VAL A 113 9.01 -0.10 9.35
CA VAL A 113 7.56 0.11 9.38
C VAL A 113 6.92 -0.77 8.32
N PHE A 114 6.03 -1.66 8.75
CA PHE A 114 5.19 -2.47 7.87
C PHE A 114 3.80 -1.86 7.82
N SER A 115 3.38 -1.40 6.65
CA SER A 115 2.10 -0.72 6.46
C SER A 115 1.16 -1.54 5.60
N ASP A 116 -0.11 -1.59 5.97
CA ASP A 116 -1.15 -1.92 5.00
C ASP A 116 -1.36 -0.76 4.01
N LYS A 117 -1.96 -1.05 2.85
CA LYS A 117 -2.28 -0.05 1.83
C LYS A 117 -3.68 0.52 2.02
N THR A 118 -4.70 -0.34 1.99
CA THR A 118 -6.11 0.09 2.01
C THR A 118 -6.49 0.53 3.42
N GLY A 119 -7.16 1.67 3.57
CA GLY A 119 -7.60 2.15 4.88
C GLY A 119 -6.48 2.65 5.80
N THR A 120 -5.21 2.48 5.39
CA THR A 120 -4.01 2.96 6.10
C THR A 120 -3.28 4.03 5.31
N LEU A 121 -2.76 3.72 4.12
CA LEU A 121 -2.19 4.72 3.23
C LEU A 121 -3.27 5.45 2.43
N THR A 122 -4.30 4.71 2.01
CA THR A 122 -5.43 5.27 1.26
C THR A 122 -6.67 5.42 2.13
N ARG A 123 -7.51 6.41 1.79
CA ARG A 123 -8.83 6.63 2.40
C ARG A 123 -9.88 5.66 1.86
N ASN A 124 -9.52 4.85 0.85
CA ASN A 124 -10.45 4.02 0.08
C ASN A 124 -11.60 4.84 -0.53
N ILE A 125 -11.30 6.08 -0.94
CA ILE A 125 -12.23 6.97 -1.62
C ILE A 125 -11.71 7.11 -3.05
N MET A 126 -12.42 6.50 -3.98
CA MET A 126 -12.12 6.61 -5.40
C MET A 126 -12.73 7.90 -5.95
N THR A 127 -11.92 8.72 -6.60
CA THR A 127 -12.40 9.97 -7.22
C THR A 127 -11.98 10.05 -8.67
N PHE A 128 -12.90 10.43 -9.55
CA PHE A 128 -12.55 10.78 -10.92
C PHE A 128 -11.60 11.98 -10.92
N ASN A 129 -10.43 11.81 -11.54
CA ASN A 129 -9.36 12.81 -11.50
C ASN A 129 -9.09 13.38 -12.90
N LYS A 130 -8.83 12.52 -13.89
CA LYS A 130 -8.53 12.93 -15.28
C LYS A 130 -9.31 12.08 -16.29
N CYS A 131 -9.34 12.56 -17.53
CA CYS A 131 -9.78 11.76 -18.65
C CYS A 131 -9.14 12.23 -19.95
N THR A 132 -9.11 11.35 -20.95
CA THR A 132 -8.79 11.72 -22.33
C THR A 132 -10.02 11.44 -23.19
N ILE A 133 -10.47 12.42 -23.97
CA ILE A 133 -11.65 12.31 -24.83
C ILE A 133 -11.26 12.79 -26.22
N ASN A 134 -11.50 11.98 -27.25
CA ASN A 134 -11.16 12.31 -28.64
C ASN A 134 -9.66 12.69 -28.81
N GLY A 135 -8.77 12.10 -28.02
CA GLY A 135 -7.32 12.38 -28.04
C GLY A 135 -6.89 13.67 -27.32
N ILE A 136 -7.77 14.31 -26.55
CA ILE A 136 -7.47 15.50 -25.74
C ILE A 136 -7.51 15.11 -24.26
N SER A 137 -6.43 15.38 -23.51
CA SER A 137 -6.37 15.20 -22.06
C SER A 137 -7.08 16.34 -21.33
N TYR A 138 -7.82 15.99 -20.28
CA TYR A 138 -8.54 16.90 -19.39
C TYR A 138 -8.28 16.56 -17.92
N GLY A 139 -8.32 17.56 -17.06
CA GLY A 139 -8.16 17.42 -15.61
C GLY A 139 -6.85 17.99 -15.06
N ASP A 140 -5.92 18.40 -15.94
CA ASP A 140 -4.69 19.08 -15.52
C ASP A 140 -4.96 20.51 -15.05
N VAL A 141 -4.25 20.91 -13.99
CA VAL A 141 -4.24 22.29 -13.49
C VAL A 141 -2.90 22.90 -13.85
N TYR A 142 -2.94 24.09 -14.46
CA TYR A 142 -1.75 24.79 -14.91
C TYR A 142 -1.50 26.02 -14.04
N ASP A 143 -0.23 26.26 -13.72
CA ASP A 143 0.19 27.51 -13.07
C ASP A 143 0.25 28.68 -14.06
N ASN A 144 0.62 29.87 -13.57
CA ASN A 144 0.76 31.07 -14.40
C ASN A 144 1.90 30.96 -15.44
N LYS A 145 2.78 29.96 -15.33
CA LYS A 145 3.87 29.68 -16.26
C LYS A 145 3.52 28.60 -17.27
N GLY A 146 2.35 27.95 -17.13
CA GLY A 146 1.90 26.86 -17.99
C GLY A 146 2.41 25.49 -17.57
N GLU A 147 2.97 25.35 -16.38
CA GLU A 147 3.42 24.07 -15.82
C GLU A 147 2.26 23.37 -15.09
N VAL A 148 2.19 22.05 -15.19
CA VAL A 148 1.18 21.25 -14.50
C VAL A 148 1.47 21.22 -13.00
N ILE A 149 0.48 21.54 -12.18
CA ILE A 149 0.58 21.55 -10.71
C ILE A 149 -0.45 20.61 -10.07
N GLU A 150 -0.08 20.02 -8.93
CA GLU A 150 -1.00 19.23 -8.12
C GLU A 150 -1.99 20.14 -7.39
N PRO A 151 -3.31 19.90 -7.50
CA PRO A 151 -4.31 20.68 -6.80
C PRO A 151 -4.20 20.51 -5.29
N THR A 152 -3.87 21.60 -4.58
CA THR A 152 -3.96 21.67 -3.11
C THR A 152 -5.37 22.03 -2.65
N ASP A 153 -5.69 21.90 -1.37
CA ASP A 153 -6.98 22.33 -0.80
C ASP A 153 -7.32 23.82 -1.01
N ARG A 154 -6.31 24.64 -1.31
CA ARG A 154 -6.48 26.07 -1.61
C ARG A 154 -6.79 26.34 -3.08
N THR A 155 -6.69 25.32 -3.94
CA THR A 155 -6.96 25.44 -5.36
C THR A 155 -8.46 25.57 -5.58
N PRO A 156 -8.94 26.63 -6.23
CA PRO A 156 -10.38 26.83 -6.42
C PRO A 156 -10.93 25.74 -7.36
N SER A 157 -11.85 24.92 -6.85
CA SER A 157 -12.59 23.96 -7.67
C SER A 157 -13.64 24.66 -8.53
N ILE A 158 -14.07 23.99 -9.59
CA ILE A 158 -15.14 24.50 -10.46
C ILE A 158 -16.47 24.49 -9.72
N ASP A 159 -17.27 25.51 -10.00
CA ASP A 159 -18.65 25.60 -9.53
C ASP A 159 -19.59 24.71 -10.37
N PHE A 160 -20.18 23.72 -9.71
CA PHE A 160 -21.19 22.81 -10.27
C PHE A 160 -22.63 23.22 -9.88
N SER A 161 -22.85 24.38 -9.25
CA SER A 161 -24.17 24.86 -8.81
C SER A 161 -25.24 24.93 -9.91
N TRP A 162 -24.83 24.99 -11.18
CA TRP A 162 -25.72 24.94 -12.34
C TRP A 162 -26.42 23.58 -12.51
N ASN A 163 -25.94 22.53 -11.84
CA ASN A 163 -26.54 21.21 -11.80
C ASN A 163 -27.14 20.96 -10.41
N SER A 164 -28.47 20.91 -10.31
CA SER A 164 -29.17 20.68 -9.03
C SER A 164 -28.85 19.32 -8.40
N SER A 165 -28.36 18.37 -9.19
CA SER A 165 -27.98 17.04 -8.74
C SER A 165 -26.49 16.94 -8.37
N SER A 166 -25.70 18.02 -8.45
CA SER A 166 -24.26 17.98 -8.13
C SER A 166 -24.00 17.61 -6.66
N GLU A 167 -22.92 16.90 -6.42
CA GLU A 167 -22.47 16.49 -5.10
C GLU A 167 -21.52 17.56 -4.51
N PRO A 168 -21.77 18.07 -3.29
CA PRO A 168 -20.92 19.11 -2.69
C PRO A 168 -19.46 18.68 -2.47
N THR A 169 -19.21 17.38 -2.35
CA THR A 169 -17.89 16.81 -2.12
C THR A 169 -17.11 16.58 -3.42
N PHE A 170 -17.76 16.67 -4.58
CA PHE A 170 -17.10 16.48 -5.87
C PHE A 170 -16.27 17.71 -6.22
N LYS A 171 -14.97 17.50 -6.45
CA LYS A 171 -14.04 18.55 -6.85
C LYS A 171 -13.45 18.22 -8.21
N PHE A 172 -13.49 19.17 -9.13
CA PHE A 172 -12.84 19.10 -10.43
C PHE A 172 -12.32 20.50 -10.80
N TYR A 173 -11.23 20.57 -11.56
CA TYR A 173 -10.47 21.82 -11.72
C TYR A 173 -10.35 22.30 -13.17
N ASP A 174 -10.49 21.43 -14.17
CA ASP A 174 -10.35 21.79 -15.58
C ASP A 174 -11.66 22.37 -16.17
N LYS A 175 -11.64 23.68 -16.44
CA LYS A 175 -12.79 24.42 -16.98
C LYS A 175 -13.12 24.03 -18.42
N ASN A 176 -12.13 23.60 -19.20
CA ASN A 176 -12.34 23.29 -20.62
C ASN A 176 -13.33 22.15 -20.81
N LEU A 177 -13.23 21.12 -19.96
CA LEU A 177 -14.15 19.98 -19.99
C LEU A 177 -15.58 20.40 -19.63
N VAL A 178 -15.74 21.24 -18.61
CA VAL A 178 -17.07 21.74 -18.20
C VAL A 178 -17.68 22.61 -19.29
N ASP A 179 -16.91 23.52 -19.88
CA ASP A 179 -17.38 24.39 -20.96
C ASP A 179 -17.71 23.60 -22.24
N ALA A 180 -16.94 22.57 -22.55
CA ALA A 180 -17.21 21.69 -23.69
C ALA A 180 -18.44 20.79 -23.44
N THR A 181 -18.65 20.36 -22.18
CA THR A 181 -19.85 19.64 -21.76
C THR A 181 -21.10 20.54 -21.89
N LYS A 182 -21.04 21.78 -21.39
CA LYS A 182 -22.14 22.76 -21.53
C LYS A 182 -22.47 23.10 -22.98
N ARG A 183 -21.46 23.13 -23.86
CA ARG A 183 -21.62 23.30 -25.31
C ARG A 183 -22.18 22.07 -26.03
N ARG A 184 -22.36 20.94 -25.33
CA ARG A 184 -22.82 19.65 -25.89
C ARG A 184 -21.98 19.20 -27.09
N VAL A 185 -20.66 19.24 -26.92
CA VAL A 185 -19.74 18.67 -27.92
C VAL A 185 -20.03 17.16 -28.07
N PRO A 186 -20.29 16.64 -29.29
CA PRO A 186 -20.80 15.28 -29.48
C PRO A 186 -19.96 14.17 -28.84
N GLU A 187 -18.64 14.26 -28.94
CA GLU A 187 -17.71 13.26 -28.40
C GLU A 187 -17.72 13.23 -26.87
N ILE A 188 -17.89 14.39 -26.24
CA ILE A 188 -17.96 14.53 -24.78
C ILE A 188 -19.34 14.11 -24.27
N GLU A 189 -20.40 14.42 -25.01
CA GLU A 189 -21.73 13.91 -24.69
C GLU A 189 -21.76 12.38 -24.72
N LEU A 190 -21.14 11.77 -25.73
CA LEU A 190 -21.04 10.31 -25.84
C LEU A 190 -20.23 9.70 -24.68
N PHE A 191 -19.13 10.35 -24.28
CA PHE A 191 -18.32 9.94 -23.14
C PHE A 191 -19.12 9.92 -21.83
N TRP A 192 -19.79 11.02 -21.48
CA TRP A 192 -20.58 11.08 -20.24
C TRP A 192 -21.79 10.17 -20.27
N ARG A 193 -22.44 10.05 -21.42
CA ARG A 193 -23.57 9.15 -21.61
C ARG A 193 -23.15 7.68 -21.44
N LEU A 194 -21.98 7.30 -21.91
CA LEU A 194 -21.43 5.96 -21.66
C LEU A 194 -21.25 5.73 -20.15
N LEU A 195 -20.63 6.67 -19.43
CA LEU A 195 -20.40 6.55 -17.99
C LEU A 195 -21.70 6.51 -17.16
N ALA A 196 -22.77 7.13 -17.65
CA ALA A 196 -24.10 7.11 -17.04
C ALA A 196 -24.96 5.88 -17.41
N LEU A 197 -24.54 5.06 -18.38
CA LEU A 197 -25.29 3.89 -18.84
C LEU A 197 -24.57 2.56 -18.58
N CYS A 198 -23.25 2.52 -18.82
CA CYS A 198 -22.44 1.31 -18.75
C CYS A 198 -21.89 1.10 -17.33
N HIS A 199 -22.73 0.63 -16.40
CA HIS A 199 -22.36 0.29 -15.02
C HIS A 199 -23.43 -0.60 -14.37
N THR A 200 -23.19 -1.12 -13.16
CA THR A 200 -24.22 -1.83 -12.35
C THR A 200 -24.64 -1.07 -11.09
N VAL A 201 -24.19 0.17 -10.92
CA VAL A 201 -24.63 1.09 -9.86
C VAL A 201 -26.16 1.20 -9.80
N MET A 202 -26.71 1.22 -8.57
CA MET A 202 -28.12 1.39 -8.27
C MET A 202 -28.40 2.74 -7.60
N PRO A 203 -29.43 3.49 -8.03
CA PRO A 203 -29.77 4.76 -7.43
C PRO A 203 -30.79 4.57 -6.29
N GLU A 204 -30.50 5.16 -5.14
CA GLU A 204 -31.39 5.21 -3.97
C GLU A 204 -31.73 6.66 -3.64
N ARG A 205 -32.87 6.87 -2.97
CA ARG A 205 -33.23 8.18 -2.43
C ARG A 205 -33.17 8.14 -0.91
N ASP A 206 -32.12 8.70 -0.34
CA ASP A 206 -32.02 8.92 1.11
C ASP A 206 -32.43 10.36 1.45
N LYS A 207 -33.44 10.53 2.30
CA LYS A 207 -33.99 11.85 2.69
C LYS A 207 -34.27 12.81 1.51
N GLY A 208 -34.63 12.25 0.34
CA GLY A 208 -34.90 12.99 -0.89
C GLY A 208 -33.65 13.32 -1.73
N GLN A 209 -32.44 13.01 -1.26
CA GLN A 209 -31.20 13.12 -2.03
C GLN A 209 -30.90 11.81 -2.76
N LEU A 210 -30.41 11.94 -3.99
CA LEU A 210 -29.96 10.81 -4.80
C LEU A 210 -28.61 10.30 -4.28
N VAL A 211 -28.55 9.01 -3.96
CA VAL A 211 -27.34 8.32 -3.47
C VAL A 211 -27.09 7.11 -4.38
N TYR A 212 -25.83 6.86 -4.72
CA TYR A 212 -25.42 5.77 -5.60
C TYR A 212 -24.80 4.62 -4.81
N GLN A 213 -25.42 3.44 -4.89
CA GLN A 213 -24.88 2.20 -4.34
C GLN A 213 -24.18 1.42 -5.45
N ALA A 214 -22.91 1.08 -5.25
CA ALA A 214 -22.11 0.35 -6.23
C ALA A 214 -21.39 -0.82 -5.58
N GLN A 215 -21.19 -1.91 -6.34
CA GLN A 215 -20.34 -3.02 -5.90
C GLN A 215 -18.84 -2.68 -5.96
N SER A 216 -18.46 -1.83 -6.91
CA SER A 216 -17.10 -1.34 -7.10
C SER A 216 -17.04 0.16 -6.84
N PRO A 217 -16.08 0.64 -6.03
CA PRO A 217 -15.91 2.07 -5.78
C PRO A 217 -15.45 2.82 -7.05
N ASP A 218 -14.77 2.14 -7.98
CA ASP A 218 -14.37 2.71 -9.27
C ASP A 218 -15.62 3.04 -10.10
N GLU A 219 -16.62 2.15 -10.12
CA GLU A 219 -17.89 2.43 -10.81
C GLU A 219 -18.67 3.57 -10.15
N HIS A 220 -18.69 3.62 -8.81
CA HIS A 220 -19.29 4.72 -8.08
C HIS A 220 -18.67 6.06 -8.50
N ALA A 221 -17.34 6.15 -8.52
CA ALA A 221 -16.61 7.36 -8.89
C ALA A 221 -16.92 7.82 -10.32
N LEU A 222 -17.00 6.89 -11.28
CA LEU A 222 -17.32 7.20 -12.67
C LEU A 222 -18.76 7.68 -12.87
N THR A 223 -19.73 7.00 -12.25
CA THR A 223 -21.15 7.39 -12.34
C THR A 223 -21.43 8.68 -11.56
N SER A 224 -20.75 8.89 -10.43
CA SER A 224 -20.75 10.17 -9.70
C SER A 224 -20.18 11.30 -10.57
N ALA A 225 -19.07 11.08 -11.26
CA ALA A 225 -18.52 12.08 -12.18
C ALA A 225 -19.54 12.44 -13.27
N ALA A 226 -20.12 11.46 -13.97
CA ALA A 226 -21.15 11.70 -14.98
C ALA A 226 -22.32 12.52 -14.42
N ARG A 227 -22.81 12.18 -13.21
CA ARG A 227 -23.84 12.93 -12.50
C ARG A 227 -23.46 14.39 -12.30
N ASN A 228 -22.24 14.68 -11.82
CA ASN A 228 -21.78 16.03 -11.57
C ASN A 228 -21.67 16.86 -12.86
N PHE A 229 -21.28 16.24 -13.97
CA PHE A 229 -21.27 16.85 -15.30
C PHE A 229 -22.65 16.93 -15.99
N GLY A 230 -23.74 16.62 -15.28
CA GLY A 230 -25.11 16.80 -15.78
C GLY A 230 -25.69 15.59 -16.52
N TYR A 231 -25.04 14.42 -16.43
CA TYR A 231 -25.52 13.13 -16.95
C TYR A 231 -25.89 12.24 -15.78
N VAL A 232 -27.06 12.50 -15.20
CA VAL A 232 -27.48 11.92 -13.92
C VAL A 232 -28.20 10.60 -14.18
N PHE A 233 -27.69 9.51 -13.64
CA PHE A 233 -28.41 8.24 -13.61
C PHE A 233 -29.53 8.29 -12.55
N LYS A 234 -30.78 8.06 -12.96
CA LYS A 234 -31.97 8.28 -12.10
C LYS A 234 -32.61 6.98 -11.64
N ALA A 235 -32.77 6.03 -12.54
CA ALA A 235 -33.47 4.78 -12.27
C ALA A 235 -33.04 3.68 -13.24
N ARG A 236 -33.17 2.43 -12.79
CA ARG A 236 -33.00 1.24 -13.61
C ARG A 236 -34.11 0.25 -13.30
N THR A 237 -34.69 -0.29 -14.36
CA THR A 237 -35.56 -1.46 -14.33
C THR A 237 -34.87 -2.61 -15.08
N PRO A 238 -35.37 -3.86 -15.01
CA PRO A 238 -34.81 -4.97 -15.81
C PRO A 238 -34.86 -4.74 -17.33
N GLN A 239 -35.64 -3.77 -17.81
CA GLN A 239 -35.86 -3.51 -19.25
C GLN A 239 -35.50 -2.08 -19.67
N SER A 240 -35.14 -1.19 -18.74
CA SER A 240 -34.85 0.20 -19.07
C SER A 240 -33.88 0.86 -18.11
N ILE A 241 -33.16 1.85 -18.61
CA ILE A 241 -32.30 2.76 -17.84
C ILE A 241 -32.78 4.19 -18.11
N THR A 242 -33.08 4.94 -17.05
CA THR A 242 -33.48 6.35 -17.14
C THR A 242 -32.33 7.23 -16.66
N ILE A 243 -31.89 8.14 -17.52
CA ILE A 243 -30.88 9.14 -17.23
C ILE A 243 -31.45 10.54 -17.47
N GLU A 244 -30.95 11.54 -16.77
CA GLU A 244 -31.22 12.94 -17.00
C GLU A 244 -29.99 13.56 -17.65
N VAL A 245 -30.15 14.09 -18.86
CA VAL A 245 -29.09 14.70 -19.66
C VAL A 245 -29.32 16.19 -19.69
N MET A 246 -28.49 16.93 -18.96
CA MET A 246 -28.52 18.40 -18.89
C MET A 246 -29.92 18.95 -18.59
N GLY A 247 -30.62 18.31 -17.63
CA GLY A 247 -31.97 18.68 -17.18
C GLY A 247 -33.12 17.99 -17.93
N THR A 248 -32.86 17.25 -19.00
CA THR A 248 -33.88 16.52 -19.76
C THR A 248 -33.83 15.02 -19.47
N GLU A 249 -34.92 14.44 -18.99
CA GLU A 249 -35.01 13.00 -18.77
C GLU A 249 -35.13 12.22 -20.09
N GLU A 250 -34.32 11.16 -20.22
CA GLU A 250 -34.29 10.25 -21.34
C GLU A 250 -34.32 8.80 -20.83
N THR A 251 -35.17 7.96 -21.41
CA THR A 251 -35.23 6.52 -21.09
C THR A 251 -34.68 5.71 -22.26
N HIS A 252 -33.77 4.78 -21.95
CA HIS A 252 -33.15 3.85 -22.89
C HIS A 252 -33.63 2.44 -22.59
N ASP A 253 -33.97 1.66 -23.62
CA ASP A 253 -34.33 0.25 -23.41
C ASP A 253 -33.05 -0.54 -23.12
N LEU A 254 -33.02 -1.23 -22.00
CA LEU A 254 -31.91 -2.09 -21.61
C LEU A 254 -32.10 -3.47 -22.27
N LEU A 255 -31.25 -3.78 -23.25
CA LEU A 255 -31.36 -5.02 -24.03
C LEU A 255 -30.50 -6.13 -23.44
N SER A 256 -29.27 -5.81 -23.01
CA SER A 256 -28.36 -6.79 -22.41
C SER A 256 -27.28 -6.11 -21.58
N ILE A 257 -26.83 -6.80 -20.52
CA ILE A 257 -25.64 -6.44 -19.74
C ILE A 257 -24.66 -7.60 -19.86
N LEU A 258 -23.45 -7.29 -20.30
CA LEU A 258 -22.33 -8.23 -20.32
C LEU A 258 -21.45 -7.87 -19.12
N ASP A 259 -21.69 -8.57 -18.01
CA ASP A 259 -21.06 -8.28 -16.72
C ASP A 259 -19.54 -8.35 -16.77
N PHE A 260 -18.92 -7.65 -15.82
CA PHE A 260 -17.49 -7.75 -15.57
C PHE A 260 -17.15 -9.14 -15.03
N ASN A 261 -16.09 -9.74 -15.57
CA ASN A 261 -15.44 -10.89 -14.96
C ASN A 261 -13.90 -10.74 -15.03
N ASN A 262 -13.19 -11.49 -14.20
CA ASN A 262 -11.73 -11.37 -14.06
C ASN A 262 -10.96 -11.78 -15.32
N ASP A 263 -11.56 -12.62 -16.17
CA ASP A 263 -10.96 -13.11 -17.40
C ASP A 263 -11.06 -12.07 -18.53
N ARG A 264 -12.24 -11.47 -18.71
CA ARG A 264 -12.54 -10.47 -19.75
C ARG A 264 -12.05 -9.07 -19.39
N LYS A 265 -11.98 -8.74 -18.09
CA LYS A 265 -11.53 -7.44 -17.53
C LYS A 265 -12.20 -6.21 -18.16
N ARG A 266 -13.48 -6.35 -18.54
CA ARG A 266 -14.32 -5.30 -19.14
C ARG A 266 -15.79 -5.59 -18.87
N MET A 267 -16.62 -4.56 -18.98
CA MET A 267 -18.08 -4.64 -18.90
C MET A 267 -18.67 -3.94 -20.12
N SER A 268 -19.77 -4.48 -20.63
CA SER A 268 -20.54 -3.83 -21.70
C SER A 268 -22.03 -3.79 -21.39
N VAL A 269 -22.69 -2.77 -21.91
CA VAL A 269 -24.15 -2.61 -21.84
C VAL A 269 -24.67 -2.32 -23.23
N ILE A 270 -25.71 -3.06 -23.63
CA ILE A 270 -26.39 -2.87 -24.91
C ILE A 270 -27.74 -2.22 -24.64
N VAL A 271 -27.95 -1.04 -25.21
CA VAL A 271 -29.18 -0.27 -25.08
C VAL A 271 -29.76 0.11 -26.42
N ARG A 272 -31.08 0.29 -26.46
CA ARG A 272 -31.74 1.03 -27.53
C ARG A 272 -31.94 2.47 -27.09
N GLY A 273 -31.33 3.39 -27.83
CA GLY A 273 -31.47 4.82 -27.58
C GLY A 273 -32.85 5.35 -27.93
N SER A 274 -33.14 6.57 -27.48
CA SER A 274 -34.33 7.33 -27.88
C SER A 274 -34.36 7.63 -29.39
N ASP A 275 -33.21 7.59 -30.05
CA ASP A 275 -33.04 7.69 -31.50
C ASP A 275 -33.35 6.37 -32.24
N GLY A 276 -33.73 5.32 -31.52
CA GLY A 276 -34.06 4.00 -32.06
C GLY A 276 -32.86 3.14 -32.43
N LYS A 277 -31.63 3.66 -32.30
CA LYS A 277 -30.41 2.91 -32.59
C LYS A 277 -30.05 1.98 -31.44
N ILE A 278 -29.59 0.78 -31.76
CA ILE A 278 -29.01 -0.14 -30.78
C ILE A 278 -27.52 0.18 -30.67
N ARG A 279 -27.06 0.50 -29.46
CA ARG A 279 -25.66 0.79 -29.18
C ARG A 279 -25.14 -0.12 -28.09
N LEU A 280 -23.95 -0.67 -28.31
CA LEU A 280 -23.13 -1.31 -27.30
C LEU A 280 -22.15 -0.28 -26.77
N TYR A 281 -22.15 -0.10 -25.46
CA TYR A 281 -21.18 0.66 -24.71
C TYR A 281 -20.27 -0.30 -23.96
N CYS A 282 -18.96 -0.09 -24.01
CA CYS A 282 -17.96 -0.93 -23.37
C CYS A 282 -16.97 -0.09 -22.57
N LYS A 283 -16.68 -0.51 -21.35
CA LYS A 283 -15.60 0.03 -20.51
C LYS A 283 -14.73 -1.09 -19.96
N GLY A 284 -13.42 -0.90 -19.92
CA GLY A 284 -12.53 -1.94 -19.42
C GLY A 284 -11.06 -1.54 -19.41
N ALA A 285 -10.21 -2.50 -19.05
CA ALA A 285 -8.77 -2.31 -19.00
C ALA A 285 -8.19 -1.93 -20.37
N ASP A 286 -7.16 -1.09 -20.36
CA ASP A 286 -6.59 -0.41 -21.53
C ASP A 286 -6.28 -1.39 -22.67
N MET A 287 -5.48 -2.41 -22.39
CA MET A 287 -5.07 -3.40 -23.38
C MET A 287 -6.26 -4.23 -23.92
N MET A 288 -7.26 -4.49 -23.08
CA MET A 288 -8.43 -5.29 -23.47
C MET A 288 -9.33 -4.54 -24.45
N ILE A 289 -9.53 -3.24 -24.22
CA ILE A 289 -10.33 -2.43 -25.14
C ILE A 289 -9.54 -2.13 -26.41
N MET A 290 -8.25 -1.77 -26.30
CA MET A 290 -7.41 -1.39 -27.45
C MET A 290 -7.26 -2.50 -28.51
N GLN A 291 -7.26 -3.77 -28.09
CA GLN A 291 -7.24 -4.94 -28.99
C GLN A 291 -8.53 -5.14 -29.79
N ARG A 292 -9.63 -4.51 -29.36
CA ARG A 292 -10.98 -4.65 -29.94
C ARG A 292 -11.43 -3.41 -30.73
N ILE A 293 -10.58 -2.40 -30.84
CA ILE A 293 -10.87 -1.18 -31.58
C ILE A 293 -10.80 -1.44 -33.09
N HIS A 294 -11.83 -1.03 -33.82
CA HIS A 294 -11.88 -1.12 -35.27
C HIS A 294 -10.80 -0.23 -35.91
N PRO A 295 -10.11 -0.71 -36.98
CA PRO A 295 -9.04 0.05 -37.65
C PRO A 295 -9.45 1.41 -38.23
N SER A 296 -10.75 1.67 -38.41
CA SER A 296 -11.25 2.98 -38.87
C SER A 296 -11.08 4.09 -37.83
N THR A 297 -10.85 3.76 -36.57
CA THR A 297 -10.60 4.75 -35.53
C THR A 297 -9.30 5.48 -35.84
N SER A 298 -9.33 6.82 -35.80
CA SER A 298 -8.17 7.66 -36.11
C SER A 298 -6.91 7.18 -35.40
N GLN A 299 -5.84 6.92 -36.16
CA GLN A 299 -4.57 6.48 -35.60
C GLN A 299 -3.99 7.53 -34.63
N ILE A 300 -4.18 8.81 -34.92
CA ILE A 300 -3.74 9.92 -34.06
C ILE A 300 -4.47 9.87 -32.72
N MET A 301 -5.78 9.59 -32.72
CA MET A 301 -6.57 9.44 -31.50
C MET A 301 -6.07 8.25 -30.67
N ARG A 302 -5.80 7.11 -31.31
CA ARG A 302 -5.29 5.92 -30.62
C ARG A 302 -3.94 6.17 -29.98
N THR A 303 -3.01 6.78 -30.73
CA THR A 303 -1.68 7.10 -30.24
C THR A 303 -1.73 8.11 -29.08
N SER A 304 -2.44 9.23 -29.23
CA SER A 304 -2.58 10.23 -28.16
C SER A 304 -3.24 9.65 -26.90
N THR A 305 -4.31 8.85 -27.06
CA THR A 305 -4.96 8.18 -25.93
C THR A 305 -4.01 7.23 -25.20
N ASN A 306 -3.21 6.43 -25.93
CA ASN A 306 -2.22 5.54 -25.33
C ASN A 306 -1.13 6.31 -24.58
N THR A 307 -0.68 7.45 -25.12
CA THR A 307 0.27 8.32 -24.41
C THR A 307 -0.33 8.83 -23.11
N HIS A 308 -1.55 9.39 -23.14
CA HIS A 308 -2.22 9.88 -21.93
C HIS A 308 -2.48 8.76 -20.90
N LEU A 309 -2.83 7.55 -21.34
CA LEU A 309 -2.99 6.40 -20.46
C LEU A 309 -1.69 6.06 -19.72
N ALA A 310 -0.56 6.07 -20.43
CA ALA A 310 0.74 5.86 -19.81
C ALA A 310 1.06 6.99 -18.82
N ASP A 311 0.80 8.25 -19.18
CA ASP A 311 1.03 9.40 -18.31
C ASP A 311 0.17 9.32 -17.03
N PHE A 312 -1.10 8.94 -17.16
CA PHE A 312 -2.02 8.75 -16.03
C PHE A 312 -1.57 7.59 -15.11
N ALA A 313 -1.12 6.49 -15.70
CA ALA A 313 -0.60 5.36 -14.95
C ALA A 313 0.69 5.73 -14.19
N ASN A 314 1.58 6.52 -14.81
CA ASN A 314 2.83 6.98 -14.19
C ASN A 314 2.59 7.82 -12.92
N ILE A 315 1.54 8.64 -12.89
CA ILE A 315 1.14 9.40 -11.70
C ILE A 315 0.22 8.61 -10.75
N GLY A 316 0.10 7.29 -10.95
CA GLY A 316 -0.60 6.38 -10.04
C GLY A 316 -2.13 6.32 -10.21
N LEU A 317 -2.69 6.90 -11.26
CA LEU A 317 -4.13 6.83 -11.52
C LEU A 317 -4.52 5.48 -12.13
N ARG A 318 -5.70 4.98 -11.74
CA ARG A 318 -6.29 3.79 -12.34
C ARG A 318 -7.00 4.16 -13.62
N THR A 319 -6.57 3.57 -14.72
CA THR A 319 -7.10 3.87 -16.05
C THR A 319 -8.15 2.87 -16.52
N LEU A 320 -9.16 3.36 -17.24
CA LEU A 320 -10.12 2.54 -17.98
C LEU A 320 -10.40 3.17 -19.34
N CYS A 321 -10.31 2.36 -20.39
CA CYS A 321 -10.70 2.73 -21.75
C CYS A 321 -12.20 2.60 -21.97
N LEU A 322 -12.74 3.49 -22.78
CA LEU A 322 -14.15 3.57 -23.14
C LEU A 322 -14.32 3.48 -24.65
N ALA A 323 -15.21 2.61 -25.10
CA ALA A 323 -15.51 2.42 -26.51
C ALA A 323 -16.99 2.11 -26.74
N TYR A 324 -17.47 2.30 -27.96
CA TYR A 324 -18.85 2.01 -28.34
C TYR A 324 -18.97 1.42 -29.73
N LYS A 325 -20.12 0.84 -30.05
CA LYS A 325 -20.45 0.33 -31.38
C LYS A 325 -21.96 0.42 -31.62
N ASP A 326 -22.35 0.97 -32.76
CA ASP A 326 -23.73 0.89 -33.24
C ASP A 326 -23.94 -0.52 -33.83
N ILE A 327 -25.03 -1.19 -33.42
CA ILE A 327 -25.34 -2.57 -33.81
C ILE A 327 -26.61 -2.57 -34.69
N ASP A 328 -26.57 -3.35 -35.76
CA ASP A 328 -27.75 -3.60 -36.58
C ASP A 328 -28.81 -4.43 -35.83
N ALA A 329 -30.08 -4.04 -35.97
CA ALA A 329 -31.18 -4.70 -35.26
C ALA A 329 -31.38 -6.16 -35.68
N GLY A 330 -31.14 -6.50 -36.94
CA GLY A 330 -31.21 -7.88 -37.43
C GLY A 330 -30.12 -8.74 -36.80
N TYR A 331 -28.88 -8.28 -36.85
CA TYR A 331 -27.75 -8.96 -36.22
C TYR A 331 -27.94 -9.13 -34.70
N PHE A 332 -28.39 -8.09 -33.99
CA PHE A 332 -28.64 -8.17 -32.55
C PHE A 332 -29.69 -9.24 -32.21
N ASN A 333 -30.81 -9.29 -32.93
CA ASN A 333 -31.87 -10.27 -32.68
C ASN A 333 -31.38 -11.71 -32.92
N GLU A 334 -30.47 -11.94 -33.87
CA GLU A 334 -29.85 -13.24 -34.09
C GLU A 334 -28.86 -13.59 -32.98
N TRP A 335 -28.00 -12.64 -32.60
CA TRP A 335 -27.07 -12.80 -31.48
C TRP A 335 -27.81 -13.10 -30.16
N GLU A 336 -28.90 -12.38 -29.86
CA GLU A 336 -29.68 -12.57 -28.64
C GLU A 336 -30.28 -13.98 -28.56
N LYS A 337 -30.76 -14.53 -29.69
CA LYS A 337 -31.22 -15.92 -29.78
C LYS A 337 -30.07 -16.90 -29.49
N ARG A 338 -28.88 -16.67 -30.04
CA ARG A 338 -27.70 -17.51 -29.78
C ARG A 338 -27.28 -17.46 -28.32
N VAL A 339 -27.32 -16.29 -27.69
CA VAL A 339 -27.02 -16.14 -26.25
C VAL A 339 -28.05 -16.86 -25.38
N LYS A 340 -29.35 -16.77 -25.71
CA LYS A 340 -30.40 -17.52 -25.00
C LYS A 340 -30.20 -19.03 -25.12
N LEU A 341 -29.82 -19.51 -26.31
CA LEU A 341 -29.50 -20.93 -26.54
C LEU A 341 -28.25 -21.36 -25.76
N ALA A 342 -27.17 -20.58 -25.80
CA ALA A 342 -25.95 -20.85 -25.04
C ALA A 342 -26.21 -20.86 -23.53
N SER A 343 -27.02 -19.91 -23.04
CA SER A 343 -27.41 -19.81 -21.63
C SER A 343 -28.27 -20.99 -21.14
N ALA A 344 -28.92 -21.72 -22.05
CA ALA A 344 -29.74 -22.89 -21.71
C ALA A 344 -28.94 -24.22 -21.75
N GLN A 345 -27.66 -24.20 -22.16
CA GLN A 345 -26.83 -25.40 -22.21
C GLN A 345 -26.50 -25.92 -20.80
N MET A 346 -26.49 -27.25 -20.63
CA MET A 346 -26.16 -27.89 -19.34
C MET A 346 -24.67 -27.87 -19.01
N ASN A 347 -23.82 -28.02 -20.03
CA ASN A 347 -22.36 -28.10 -19.87
C ASN A 347 -21.69 -26.94 -20.60
N ASN A 348 -20.62 -26.39 -20.01
CA ASN A 348 -19.78 -25.34 -20.60
C ASN A 348 -20.53 -24.04 -20.99
N ARG A 349 -21.64 -23.74 -20.30
CA ARG A 349 -22.47 -22.56 -20.53
C ARG A 349 -21.67 -21.25 -20.47
N GLU A 350 -20.79 -21.10 -19.48
CA GLU A 350 -20.03 -19.87 -19.27
C GLU A 350 -19.10 -19.58 -20.44
N ALA A 351 -18.29 -20.57 -20.87
CA ALA A 351 -17.41 -20.40 -22.02
C ALA A 351 -18.18 -20.15 -23.34
N ALA A 352 -19.34 -20.79 -23.52
CA ALA A 352 -20.18 -20.58 -24.70
C ALA A 352 -20.76 -19.15 -24.75
N VAL A 353 -21.19 -18.62 -23.61
CA VAL A 353 -21.68 -17.24 -23.50
C VAL A 353 -20.53 -16.24 -23.68
N ASP A 354 -19.38 -16.49 -23.07
CA ASP A 354 -18.21 -15.62 -23.19
C ASP A 354 -17.69 -15.53 -24.63
N ALA A 355 -17.75 -16.62 -25.40
CA ALA A 355 -17.41 -16.60 -26.83
C ALA A 355 -18.36 -15.69 -27.65
N LEU A 356 -19.65 -15.67 -27.32
CA LEU A 356 -20.63 -14.78 -27.95
C LEU A 356 -20.45 -13.33 -27.52
N TYR A 357 -20.05 -13.09 -26.28
CA TYR A 357 -19.71 -11.77 -25.77
C TYR A 357 -18.47 -11.23 -26.48
N GLU A 358 -17.46 -12.07 -26.64
CA GLU A 358 -16.24 -11.74 -27.39
C GLU A 358 -16.54 -11.40 -28.86
N GLU A 359 -17.48 -12.10 -29.49
CA GLU A 359 -17.88 -11.84 -30.87
C GLU A 359 -18.48 -10.44 -31.05
N ILE A 360 -19.45 -10.05 -30.21
CA ILE A 360 -20.18 -8.78 -30.38
C ILE A 360 -19.33 -7.55 -29.99
N GLU A 361 -18.35 -7.75 -29.11
CA GLU A 361 -17.44 -6.71 -28.61
C GLU A 361 -16.23 -6.45 -29.51
N LYS A 362 -16.15 -7.05 -30.69
CA LYS A 362 -15.13 -6.70 -31.71
C LYS A 362 -15.53 -5.47 -32.50
N ASP A 363 -14.53 -4.81 -33.07
CA ASP A 363 -14.69 -3.66 -33.96
C ASP A 363 -15.39 -2.46 -33.30
N LEU A 364 -14.97 -2.14 -32.08
CA LEU A 364 -15.46 -0.98 -31.32
C LEU A 364 -14.80 0.31 -31.81
N ILE A 365 -15.48 1.44 -31.63
CA ILE A 365 -14.94 2.78 -31.88
C ILE A 365 -14.49 3.36 -30.54
N LEU A 366 -13.22 3.77 -30.46
CA LEU A 366 -12.66 4.36 -29.24
C LEU A 366 -13.29 5.74 -28.99
N ILE A 367 -13.69 6.00 -27.75
CA ILE A 367 -14.16 7.33 -27.31
C ILE A 367 -13.01 8.06 -26.59
N GLY A 368 -12.34 7.33 -25.69
CA GLY A 368 -11.35 7.90 -24.80
C GLY A 368 -11.04 6.98 -23.63
N ALA A 369 -10.53 7.56 -22.55
CA ALA A 369 -10.23 6.86 -21.31
C ALA A 369 -10.47 7.74 -20.09
N THR A 370 -10.67 7.10 -18.95
CA THR A 370 -10.86 7.70 -17.63
C THR A 370 -9.64 7.39 -16.76
N ALA A 371 -9.39 8.26 -15.77
CA ALA A 371 -8.37 8.08 -14.76
C ALA A 371 -8.95 8.40 -13.38
N ILE A 372 -8.94 7.39 -12.51
CA ILE A 372 -9.51 7.41 -11.16
C ILE A 372 -8.37 7.40 -10.15
N GLU A 373 -8.44 8.28 -9.18
CA GLU A 373 -7.50 8.36 -8.06
C GLU A 373 -8.04 7.60 -6.85
N ASP A 374 -7.22 6.72 -6.26
CA ASP A 374 -7.46 6.15 -4.92
C ASP A 374 -6.81 7.09 -3.90
N LYS A 375 -7.60 7.98 -3.32
CA LYS A 375 -7.07 9.09 -2.51
C LYS A 375 -6.27 8.58 -1.32
N LEU A 376 -5.05 9.13 -1.16
CA LEU A 376 -4.24 8.96 0.04
C LEU A 376 -4.90 9.62 1.26
N GLN A 377 -4.53 9.18 2.46
CA GLN A 377 -4.83 9.96 3.66
C GLN A 377 -4.01 11.26 3.67
N ASP A 378 -4.55 12.26 4.37
CA ASP A 378 -3.97 13.59 4.40
C ASP A 378 -2.58 13.51 5.07
N GLY A 379 -1.55 14.05 4.41
CA GLY A 379 -0.18 14.08 4.95
C GLY A 379 0.64 12.79 4.79
N VAL A 380 0.12 11.76 4.09
CA VAL A 380 0.84 10.48 3.90
C VAL A 380 2.18 10.65 3.17
N PRO A 381 2.26 11.35 2.01
CA PRO A 381 3.55 11.55 1.34
C PRO A 381 4.58 12.24 2.22
N GLU A 382 4.18 13.26 2.98
CA GLU A 382 5.04 14.00 3.90
C GLU A 382 5.49 13.15 5.09
N ALA A 383 4.60 12.29 5.60
CA ALA A 383 4.93 11.36 6.67
C ALA A 383 5.96 10.31 6.21
N ILE A 384 5.76 9.73 5.03
CA ILE A 384 6.70 8.76 4.43
C ILE A 384 8.06 9.42 4.18
N ALA A 385 8.08 10.64 3.65
CA ALA A 385 9.31 11.40 3.44
C ALA A 385 10.08 11.60 4.77
N ARG A 386 9.40 12.04 5.83
CA ARG A 386 10.03 12.22 7.16
C ARG A 386 10.53 10.91 7.78
N LEU A 387 9.80 9.81 7.60
CA LEU A 387 10.23 8.49 8.06
C LEU A 387 11.48 8.04 7.29
N SER A 388 11.52 8.28 5.98
CA SER A 388 12.68 7.97 5.14
C SER A 388 13.90 8.82 5.51
N GLU A 389 13.72 10.12 5.76
CA GLU A 389 14.77 11.02 6.30
C GLU A 389 15.30 10.55 7.64
N ALA A 390 14.45 9.95 8.48
CA ALA A 390 14.84 9.31 9.75
C ALA A 390 15.50 7.93 9.57
N ASN A 391 15.79 7.51 8.34
CA ASN A 391 16.36 6.21 7.98
C ASN A 391 15.49 5.01 8.44
N ILE A 392 14.17 5.19 8.44
CA ILE A 392 13.19 4.14 8.72
C ILE A 392 12.77 3.51 7.39
N LYS A 393 12.97 2.18 7.27
CA LYS A 393 12.59 1.42 6.07
C LYS A 393 11.10 1.12 6.09
N ILE A 394 10.41 1.38 4.99
CA ILE A 394 8.95 1.23 4.89
C ILE A 394 8.63 0.10 3.92
N TRP A 395 7.90 -0.90 4.40
CA TRP A 395 7.48 -2.06 3.62
C TRP A 395 5.95 -2.06 3.55
N VAL A 396 5.39 -2.10 2.34
CA VAL A 396 3.95 -2.10 2.11
C VAL A 396 3.49 -3.53 1.86
N LEU A 397 2.59 -4.03 2.71
CA LEU A 397 2.08 -5.41 2.64
C LEU A 397 0.57 -5.35 2.34
N THR A 398 0.18 -5.60 1.08
CA THR A 398 -1.20 -5.38 0.61
C THR A 398 -1.83 -6.62 -0.02
N GLY A 399 -3.15 -6.76 0.15
CA GLY A 399 -3.96 -7.74 -0.57
C GLY A 399 -4.26 -7.34 -2.03
N ASP A 400 -3.92 -6.13 -2.43
CA ASP A 400 -4.19 -5.61 -3.77
C ASP A 400 -3.28 -6.22 -4.84
N LYS A 401 -3.67 -6.00 -6.10
CA LYS A 401 -2.87 -6.37 -7.27
C LYS A 401 -1.60 -5.52 -7.36
N THR A 402 -0.61 -6.08 -8.05
CA THR A 402 0.73 -5.48 -8.20
C THR A 402 0.69 -4.08 -8.78
N GLU A 403 -0.10 -3.87 -9.83
CA GLU A 403 -0.20 -2.59 -10.53
C GLU A 403 -0.75 -1.49 -9.60
N THR A 404 -1.82 -1.80 -8.87
CA THR A 404 -2.41 -0.88 -7.89
C THR A 404 -1.43 -0.54 -6.77
N ALA A 405 -0.68 -1.53 -6.28
CA ALA A 405 0.28 -1.33 -5.19
C ALA A 405 1.44 -0.42 -5.61
N ILE A 406 1.97 -0.63 -6.83
CA ILE A 406 3.03 0.23 -7.42
C ILE A 406 2.50 1.66 -7.60
N ASN A 407 1.29 1.82 -8.15
CA ASN A 407 0.68 3.13 -8.35
C ASN A 407 0.53 3.92 -7.04
N ILE A 408 0.08 3.25 -5.96
CA ILE A 408 0.00 3.88 -4.64
C ILE A 408 1.39 4.20 -4.09
N ALA A 409 2.38 3.35 -4.32
CA ALA A 409 3.74 3.60 -3.87
C ALA A 409 4.39 4.82 -4.54
N TYR A 410 4.10 5.08 -5.82
CA TYR A 410 4.46 6.33 -6.48
C TYR A 410 3.67 7.53 -5.93
N SER A 411 2.34 7.37 -5.77
CA SER A 411 1.47 8.43 -5.24
C SER A 411 1.91 8.90 -3.86
N CYS A 412 2.36 7.97 -3.00
CA CYS A 412 2.82 8.28 -1.65
C CYS A 412 4.33 8.60 -1.57
N ARG A 413 5.01 8.69 -2.72
CA ARG A 413 6.46 8.97 -2.85
C ARG A 413 7.35 7.97 -2.12
N LEU A 414 6.85 6.76 -1.90
CA LEU A 414 7.67 5.62 -1.46
C LEU A 414 8.57 5.15 -2.61
N LEU A 415 8.04 5.19 -3.83
CA LEU A 415 8.80 5.09 -5.08
C LEU A 415 8.84 6.48 -5.72
N THR A 416 9.97 6.81 -6.33
CA THR A 416 10.18 8.09 -7.01
C THR A 416 10.89 7.85 -8.33
N ASP A 417 10.90 8.84 -9.22
CA ASP A 417 11.67 8.76 -10.47
C ASP A 417 13.20 8.66 -10.23
N GLU A 418 13.66 8.98 -9.01
CA GLU A 418 15.05 8.80 -8.57
C GLU A 418 15.36 7.36 -8.15
N THR A 419 14.35 6.51 -7.93
CA THR A 419 14.54 5.09 -7.64
C THR A 419 15.28 4.44 -8.81
N LYS A 420 16.49 3.94 -8.54
CA LYS A 420 17.42 3.45 -9.56
C LYS A 420 16.88 2.25 -10.31
N GLU A 421 16.18 1.35 -9.60
CA GLU A 421 15.67 0.10 -10.15
C GLU A 421 14.50 -0.43 -9.33
N ILE A 422 13.50 -1.01 -10.00
CA ILE A 422 12.34 -1.67 -9.40
C ILE A 422 12.25 -3.08 -9.99
N VAL A 423 12.54 -4.09 -9.17
CA VAL A 423 12.49 -5.48 -9.62
C VAL A 423 11.21 -6.16 -9.13
N VAL A 424 10.51 -6.82 -10.05
CA VAL A 424 9.29 -7.58 -9.78
C VAL A 424 9.61 -9.07 -9.75
N VAL A 425 9.26 -9.75 -8.65
CA VAL A 425 9.39 -11.20 -8.47
C VAL A 425 8.00 -11.82 -8.53
N ASP A 426 7.75 -12.60 -9.58
CA ASP A 426 6.44 -13.17 -9.92
C ASP A 426 6.48 -14.65 -10.35
N GLY A 427 7.61 -15.33 -10.11
CA GLY A 427 7.79 -16.75 -10.40
C GLY A 427 6.70 -17.66 -9.83
N GLN A 428 6.28 -18.64 -10.62
CA GLN A 428 5.20 -19.58 -10.30
C GLN A 428 5.71 -20.87 -9.64
N THR A 429 7.03 -21.08 -9.66
CA THR A 429 7.69 -22.23 -9.04
C THR A 429 8.81 -21.79 -8.09
N GLU A 430 9.15 -22.63 -7.10
CA GLU A 430 10.23 -22.35 -6.15
C GLU A 430 11.58 -22.09 -6.86
N SER A 431 11.86 -22.81 -7.95
CA SER A 431 13.09 -22.65 -8.73
C SER A 431 13.14 -21.33 -9.47
N GLU A 432 12.03 -20.89 -10.06
CA GLU A 432 11.94 -19.58 -10.73
C GLU A 432 12.17 -18.45 -9.72
N VAL A 433 11.52 -18.52 -8.56
CA VAL A 433 11.67 -17.53 -7.48
C VAL A 433 13.11 -17.51 -6.96
N GLU A 434 13.77 -18.68 -6.83
CA GLU A 434 15.17 -18.76 -6.42
C GLU A 434 16.11 -18.05 -7.42
N VAL A 435 15.89 -18.24 -8.71
CA VAL A 435 16.67 -17.59 -9.77
C VAL A 435 16.41 -16.08 -9.77
N GLN A 436 15.13 -15.66 -9.79
CA GLN A 436 14.75 -14.25 -9.77
C GLN A 436 15.36 -13.53 -8.56
N LEU A 437 15.30 -14.10 -7.35
CA LEU A 437 15.89 -13.50 -6.15
C LEU A 437 17.41 -13.38 -6.22
N LYS A 438 18.11 -14.39 -6.76
CA LYS A 438 19.58 -14.33 -6.93
C LYS A 438 19.99 -13.30 -7.96
N ASP A 439 19.27 -13.22 -9.07
CA ASP A 439 19.53 -12.23 -10.12
C ASP A 439 19.22 -10.82 -9.63
N THR A 440 18.13 -10.65 -8.87
CA THR A 440 17.80 -9.40 -8.18
C THR A 440 18.94 -8.97 -7.26
N ARG A 441 19.47 -9.90 -6.45
CA ARG A 441 20.60 -9.62 -5.55
C ARG A 441 21.81 -9.11 -6.32
N ASN A 442 22.21 -9.82 -7.38
CA ASN A 442 23.36 -9.44 -8.19
C ASN A 442 23.16 -8.07 -8.85
N THR A 443 21.94 -7.80 -9.32
CA THR A 443 21.56 -6.51 -9.92
C THR A 443 21.68 -5.38 -8.90
N PHE A 444 21.12 -5.56 -7.70
CA PHE A 444 21.22 -4.56 -6.63
C PHE A 444 22.65 -4.35 -6.17
N GLU A 445 23.46 -5.41 -6.05
CA GLU A 445 24.88 -5.28 -5.71
C GLU A 445 25.63 -4.45 -6.76
N GLN A 446 25.36 -4.64 -8.05
CA GLN A 446 25.97 -3.86 -9.13
C GLN A 446 25.55 -2.38 -9.09
N ILE A 447 24.26 -2.12 -8.92
CA ILE A 447 23.71 -0.76 -8.91
C ILE A 447 24.20 0.02 -7.69
N LEU A 448 24.26 -0.63 -6.52
CA LEU A 448 24.73 0.00 -5.28
C LEU A 448 26.26 0.12 -5.21
N ALA A 449 27.01 -0.67 -5.98
CA ALA A 449 28.48 -0.58 -6.06
C ALA A 449 29.00 0.48 -7.05
N LEU A 450 28.16 0.97 -7.97
CA LEU A 450 28.55 1.98 -8.96
C LEU A 450 28.51 3.39 -8.34
N PRO A 451 29.61 4.17 -8.39
CA PRO A 451 29.58 5.59 -8.06
C PRO A 451 28.79 6.32 -9.16
N SER A 452 27.77 7.10 -8.79
CA SER A 452 26.85 7.76 -9.73
C SER A 452 27.56 8.67 -10.74
N PRO A 453 27.26 8.53 -12.04
CA PRO A 453 26.90 9.72 -12.79
C PRO A 453 25.64 9.52 -13.64
N GLY A 454 24.57 10.24 -13.28
CA GLY A 454 23.64 10.90 -14.20
C GLY A 454 23.11 10.15 -15.43
N SER A 455 22.67 8.91 -15.33
CA SER A 455 21.90 8.26 -16.40
C SER A 455 20.46 7.96 -15.99
N LYS A 456 19.51 8.38 -16.84
CA LYS A 456 18.06 8.19 -16.72
C LYS A 456 17.68 6.71 -16.49
N PRO A 457 16.60 6.43 -15.74
CA PRO A 457 16.16 5.06 -15.45
C PRO A 457 15.73 4.35 -16.72
N ARG A 458 16.00 3.05 -16.77
CA ARG A 458 15.63 2.14 -17.86
C ARG A 458 14.50 1.26 -17.33
N ILE A 459 13.26 1.54 -17.74
CA ILE A 459 12.12 0.67 -17.41
C ILE A 459 12.19 -0.50 -18.39
N GLU A 460 12.80 -1.61 -17.99
CA GLU A 460 12.69 -2.89 -18.70
C GLU A 460 11.85 -3.84 -17.83
N ILE A 461 10.57 -4.00 -18.19
CA ILE A 461 9.74 -5.09 -17.67
C ILE A 461 10.21 -6.37 -18.40
N GLU A 462 11.28 -6.99 -17.91
CA GLU A 462 11.71 -8.30 -18.39
C GLU A 462 10.93 -9.41 -17.67
N THR A 463 9.81 -9.82 -18.28
CA THR A 463 9.32 -11.19 -18.10
C THR A 463 10.35 -12.14 -18.73
N ILE A 464 11.19 -12.76 -17.91
CA ILE A 464 12.17 -13.75 -18.34
C ILE A 464 11.41 -15.03 -18.74
N HIS A 465 11.07 -15.16 -20.02
CA HIS A 465 10.79 -16.46 -20.62
C HIS A 465 12.11 -17.05 -21.16
N GLU A 466 12.39 -18.28 -20.76
CA GLU A 466 13.50 -19.08 -21.28
C GLU A 466 13.44 -19.12 -22.81
N ASP A 467 14.46 -18.57 -23.47
CA ASP A 467 14.92 -19.15 -24.71
C ASP A 467 16.44 -19.13 -24.76
N SER A 468 16.98 -20.35 -24.86
CA SER A 468 18.38 -20.67 -24.81
C SER A 468 19.01 -20.53 -26.18
N THR A 469 20.02 -19.67 -26.36
CA THR A 469 21.08 -19.88 -27.38
C THR A 469 22.36 -19.08 -27.07
N VAL A 470 23.38 -19.84 -26.67
CA VAL A 470 24.82 -19.71 -26.90
C VAL A 470 25.32 -18.50 -27.72
N ILE A 471 26.30 -17.74 -27.21
CA ILE A 471 27.63 -17.51 -27.84
C ILE A 471 28.65 -17.05 -26.79
N SER A 472 29.75 -17.79 -26.77
CA SER A 472 31.00 -17.60 -26.05
C SER A 472 31.84 -16.42 -26.55
N SER A 473 32.49 -15.69 -25.65
CA SER A 473 33.88 -15.26 -25.84
C SER A 473 34.56 -14.90 -24.52
N ALA A 474 35.63 -15.64 -24.23
CA ALA A 474 36.49 -15.52 -23.06
C ALA A 474 37.36 -14.25 -23.08
N ARG A 475 37.69 -13.73 -21.89
CA ARG A 475 39.02 -13.18 -21.56
C ARG A 475 39.28 -13.25 -20.05
N SER A 476 40.55 -13.48 -19.74
CA SER A 476 41.12 -14.10 -18.54
C SER A 476 41.76 -13.11 -17.56
N MET A 477 41.89 -13.57 -16.30
CA MET A 477 42.83 -13.13 -15.23
C MET A 477 42.51 -11.74 -14.62
N ASP A 478 42.50 -11.52 -13.30
CA ASP A 478 43.31 -12.07 -12.22
C ASP A 478 42.56 -12.16 -10.87
N ARG A 479 43.06 -13.08 -10.02
CA ARG A 479 42.64 -13.25 -8.62
C ARG A 479 43.22 -12.12 -7.76
N ASN A 480 42.40 -11.54 -6.90
CA ASN A 480 42.83 -11.13 -5.55
C ASN A 480 41.68 -11.32 -4.56
N ILE A 481 41.89 -12.23 -3.62
CA ILE A 481 41.02 -12.48 -2.47
C ILE A 481 41.28 -11.35 -1.48
N VAL A 482 40.31 -10.46 -1.29
CA VAL A 482 40.26 -9.54 -0.15
C VAL A 482 38.90 -9.73 0.49
N THR A 483 38.89 -10.35 1.67
CA THR A 483 37.75 -10.34 2.59
C THR A 483 37.53 -8.91 3.08
N PRO A 484 36.34 -8.30 2.93
CA PRO A 484 36.05 -7.06 3.66
C PRO A 484 35.48 -7.40 5.03
N ASP A 485 36.19 -6.95 6.06
CA ASP A 485 35.70 -6.86 7.43
C ASP A 485 34.39 -6.06 7.50
N LEU A 486 33.37 -6.63 8.14
CA LEU A 486 32.18 -5.92 8.59
C LEU A 486 32.58 -4.90 9.66
N LYS A 487 32.91 -3.65 9.29
CA LYS A 487 32.89 -2.51 10.24
C LYS A 487 33.01 -1.08 9.70
N SER A 488 32.88 -0.83 8.40
CA SER A 488 32.89 0.54 7.86
C SER A 488 31.65 0.80 7.01
N ALA A 489 30.54 1.08 7.69
CA ALA A 489 29.31 1.60 7.08
C ALA A 489 28.68 2.62 8.05
N GLU A 490 29.49 3.58 8.51
CA GLU A 490 28.99 4.79 9.15
C GLU A 490 29.65 5.97 8.44
N LEU A 491 28.80 6.85 7.90
CA LEU A 491 29.10 8.05 7.08
C LEU A 491 29.19 7.79 5.57
N ALA A 492 28.03 7.55 4.95
CA ALA A 492 27.79 7.92 3.56
C ALA A 492 26.66 8.95 3.53
N GLU A 493 26.95 10.10 2.90
CA GLU A 493 26.00 11.17 2.61
C GLU A 493 24.81 10.66 1.77
N HIS A 494 23.66 11.30 1.91
CA HIS A 494 22.39 11.00 1.24
C HIS A 494 22.56 10.74 -0.27
N ASP A 495 22.54 9.47 -0.67
CA ASP A 495 22.27 9.04 -2.04
C ASP A 495 20.77 8.70 -2.13
N SER A 496 19.99 9.61 -2.73
CA SER A 496 18.53 9.49 -2.84
C SER A 496 18.07 8.45 -3.87
N GLY A 497 18.99 7.86 -4.64
CA GLY A 497 18.67 6.80 -5.60
C GLY A 497 18.76 5.39 -4.98
N GLY A 498 17.66 4.95 -4.37
CA GLY A 498 17.50 3.60 -3.81
C GLY A 498 17.06 2.53 -4.82
N VAL A 499 16.98 1.28 -4.39
CA VAL A 499 16.35 0.17 -5.14
C VAL A 499 15.08 -0.31 -4.44
N ALA A 500 14.13 -0.85 -5.20
CA ALA A 500 12.88 -1.38 -4.67
C ALA A 500 12.56 -2.79 -5.17
N LEU A 501 11.90 -3.57 -4.31
CA LEU A 501 11.46 -4.93 -4.60
C LEU A 501 9.93 -5.01 -4.56
N VAL A 502 9.34 -5.61 -5.59
CA VAL A 502 7.92 -5.95 -5.63
C VAL A 502 7.80 -7.47 -5.72
N ILE A 503 6.99 -8.09 -4.85
CA ILE A 503 6.80 -9.54 -4.85
C ILE A 503 5.32 -9.90 -4.70
N ASN A 504 4.82 -10.81 -5.52
CA ASN A 504 3.43 -11.28 -5.41
C ASN A 504 3.27 -12.32 -4.28
N GLY A 505 2.02 -12.59 -3.86
CA GLY A 505 1.73 -13.50 -2.75
C GLY A 505 2.14 -14.95 -3.00
N ASP A 506 2.06 -15.42 -4.25
CA ASP A 506 2.40 -16.80 -4.61
C ASP A 506 3.92 -17.01 -4.55
N SER A 507 4.69 -16.11 -5.17
CA SER A 507 6.15 -16.08 -5.11
C SER A 507 6.65 -15.83 -3.68
N LEU A 508 5.96 -14.98 -2.90
CA LEU A 508 6.29 -14.76 -1.50
C LEU A 508 6.12 -16.04 -0.66
N ALA A 509 5.14 -16.90 -0.96
CA ALA A 509 4.99 -18.17 -0.27
C ALA A 509 6.23 -19.07 -0.44
N PHE A 510 6.80 -19.11 -1.65
CA PHE A 510 8.06 -19.80 -1.90
C PHE A 510 9.26 -19.09 -1.25
N ALA A 511 9.31 -17.76 -1.34
CA ALA A 511 10.38 -16.95 -0.77
C ALA A 511 10.47 -17.02 0.76
N LEU A 512 9.34 -17.19 1.45
CA LEU A 512 9.25 -17.42 2.91
C LEU A 512 9.56 -18.88 3.30
N GLY A 513 9.82 -19.76 2.33
CA GLY A 513 10.20 -21.14 2.58
C GLY A 513 11.59 -21.26 3.22
N PRO A 514 11.88 -22.33 3.98
CA PRO A 514 13.15 -22.48 4.72
C PRO A 514 14.42 -22.40 3.87
N ARG A 515 14.32 -22.68 2.56
CA ARG A 515 15.45 -22.62 1.63
C ARG A 515 15.74 -21.19 1.16
N LEU A 516 14.71 -20.37 0.98
CA LEU A 516 14.82 -19.05 0.33
C LEU A 516 14.67 -17.88 1.32
N GLU A 517 14.17 -18.10 2.54
CA GLU A 517 13.88 -17.03 3.51
C GLU A 517 15.07 -16.12 3.79
N ARG A 518 16.30 -16.66 3.81
CA ARG A 518 17.52 -15.88 4.02
C ARG A 518 17.87 -15.03 2.81
N THR A 519 17.81 -15.61 1.62
CA THR A 519 18.08 -14.90 0.36
C THR A 519 17.07 -13.77 0.17
N PHE A 520 15.78 -14.05 0.39
CA PHE A 520 14.73 -13.04 0.35
C PHE A 520 15.00 -11.91 1.35
N LEU A 521 15.33 -12.23 2.60
CA LEU A 521 15.63 -11.23 3.62
C LEU A 521 16.85 -10.37 3.25
N GLU A 522 17.90 -10.96 2.70
CA GLU A 522 19.10 -10.24 2.24
C GLU A 522 18.73 -9.23 1.16
N VAL A 523 18.05 -9.66 0.10
CA VAL A 523 17.61 -8.82 -1.02
C VAL A 523 16.66 -7.72 -0.54
N ALA A 524 15.63 -8.07 0.23
CA ALA A 524 14.64 -7.12 0.72
C ALA A 524 15.26 -6.05 1.65
N CYS A 525 16.34 -6.40 2.36
CA CYS A 525 17.02 -5.44 3.23
C CYS A 525 18.00 -4.52 2.49
N MET A 526 18.39 -4.83 1.26
CA MET A 526 19.12 -3.90 0.38
C MET A 526 18.20 -2.80 -0.15
N CYS A 527 16.89 -3.06 -0.20
CA CYS A 527 15.90 -2.13 -0.72
C CYS A 527 15.57 -1.01 0.25
N ASN A 528 15.22 0.15 -0.30
CA ASN A 528 14.64 1.27 0.43
C ASN A 528 13.14 1.03 0.68
N ALA A 529 12.48 0.44 -0.31
CA ALA A 529 11.06 0.10 -0.27
C ALA A 529 10.85 -1.36 -0.72
N VAL A 530 9.96 -2.06 -0.03
CA VAL A 530 9.51 -3.41 -0.40
C VAL A 530 8.00 -3.42 -0.46
N ILE A 531 7.43 -3.93 -1.55
CA ILE A 531 5.99 -3.98 -1.78
C ILE A 531 5.60 -5.45 -1.98
N CYS A 532 4.84 -5.99 -1.04
CA CYS A 532 4.29 -7.34 -1.16
C CYS A 532 2.81 -7.26 -1.56
N CYS A 533 2.47 -7.84 -2.71
CA CYS A 533 1.16 -7.74 -3.34
C CYS A 533 0.39 -9.06 -3.20
N ARG A 534 -0.96 -9.01 -3.20
CA ARG A 534 -1.84 -10.17 -3.01
C ARG A 534 -1.49 -11.04 -1.79
N VAL A 535 -0.99 -10.44 -0.72
CA VAL A 535 -0.58 -11.20 0.47
C VAL A 535 -1.76 -11.50 1.39
N THR A 536 -1.78 -12.71 1.95
CA THR A 536 -2.74 -13.12 2.98
C THR A 536 -2.37 -12.56 4.36
N PRO A 537 -3.33 -12.45 5.31
CA PRO A 537 -3.04 -12.01 6.69
C PRO A 537 -1.94 -12.81 7.39
N LEU A 538 -1.82 -14.10 7.08
CA LEU A 538 -0.77 -14.96 7.61
C LEU A 538 0.60 -14.59 7.02
N GLN A 539 0.67 -14.41 5.70
CA GLN A 539 1.92 -14.01 5.04
C GLN A 539 2.41 -12.64 5.51
N LYS A 540 1.50 -11.67 5.74
CA LYS A 540 1.87 -10.38 6.35
C LYS A 540 2.61 -10.58 7.67
N ALA A 541 2.07 -11.42 8.55
CA ALA A 541 2.70 -11.72 9.83
C ALA A 541 4.05 -12.47 9.67
N GLN A 542 4.15 -13.41 8.73
CA GLN A 542 5.39 -14.14 8.46
C GLN A 542 6.52 -13.21 7.99
N VAL A 543 6.21 -12.21 7.16
CA VAL A 543 7.20 -11.20 6.72
C VAL A 543 7.71 -10.39 7.91
N VAL A 544 6.81 -9.91 8.77
CA VAL A 544 7.19 -9.15 9.98
C VAL A 544 8.05 -10.01 10.92
N ASP A 545 7.65 -11.26 11.13
CA ASP A 545 8.37 -12.21 11.98
C ASP A 545 9.77 -12.53 11.45
N LEU A 546 9.93 -12.70 10.14
CA LEU A 546 11.23 -12.91 9.48
C LEU A 546 12.18 -11.75 9.75
N VAL A 547 11.74 -10.50 9.56
CA VAL A 547 12.59 -9.34 9.82
C VAL A 547 12.90 -9.21 11.32
N LYS A 548 11.88 -9.38 12.17
CA LYS A 548 11.99 -9.31 13.63
C LYS A 548 13.02 -10.30 14.19
N ARG A 549 12.97 -11.57 13.75
CA ARG A 549 13.87 -12.63 14.23
C ARG A 549 15.32 -12.44 13.77
N ASN A 550 15.53 -11.88 12.58
CA ASN A 550 16.83 -11.92 11.93
C ASN A 550 17.61 -10.60 11.97
N LYS A 551 16.97 -9.43 12.09
CA LYS A 551 17.65 -8.13 12.03
C LYS A 551 17.93 -7.46 13.38
N LYS A 552 17.44 -8.01 14.49
CA LYS A 552 17.55 -7.40 15.84
C LYS A 552 17.17 -5.91 15.84
N ALA A 553 16.21 -5.55 15.00
CA ALA A 553 15.74 -4.19 14.83
C ALA A 553 14.30 -4.10 15.36
N VAL A 554 13.95 -2.93 15.91
CA VAL A 554 12.57 -2.69 16.37
C VAL A 554 11.67 -2.50 15.15
N THR A 555 10.59 -3.29 15.14
CA THR A 555 9.63 -3.36 14.03
C THR A 555 8.31 -2.78 14.48
N LEU A 556 7.74 -1.91 13.65
CA LEU A 556 6.42 -1.33 13.83
C LEU A 556 5.50 -1.81 12.71
N SER A 557 4.28 -2.19 13.05
CA SER A 557 3.24 -2.52 12.07
C SER A 557 2.03 -1.61 12.24
N ILE A 558 1.54 -1.06 11.14
CA ILE A 558 0.37 -0.17 11.08
C ILE A 558 -0.70 -0.71 10.13
N GLY A 559 -1.96 -0.69 10.57
CA GLY A 559 -3.12 -1.18 9.80
C GLY A 559 -4.45 -0.74 10.40
N ASP A 560 -5.54 -0.78 9.64
CA ASP A 560 -6.89 -0.43 10.07
C ASP A 560 -7.82 -1.67 10.22
N GLY A 561 -7.48 -2.78 9.55
CA GLY A 561 -8.36 -3.91 9.37
C GLY A 561 -8.12 -5.12 10.26
N ALA A 562 -9.09 -6.05 10.24
CA ALA A 562 -8.95 -7.38 10.87
C ALA A 562 -7.83 -8.22 10.22
N ASN A 563 -7.54 -7.96 8.94
CA ASN A 563 -6.51 -8.62 8.16
C ASN A 563 -5.08 -8.27 8.64
N ASP A 564 -4.95 -7.18 9.39
CA ASP A 564 -3.65 -6.68 9.86
C ASP A 564 -3.40 -7.03 11.32
N VAL A 565 -4.39 -7.59 12.03
CA VAL A 565 -4.28 -7.93 13.46
C VAL A 565 -3.11 -8.89 13.73
N SER A 566 -2.92 -9.88 12.86
CA SER A 566 -1.80 -10.82 12.94
C SER A 566 -0.46 -10.12 12.73
N MET A 567 -0.37 -9.22 11.74
CA MET A 567 0.82 -8.41 11.46
C MET A 567 1.15 -7.48 12.65
N ILE A 568 0.15 -6.74 13.14
CA ILE A 568 0.23 -5.81 14.28
C ILE A 568 0.69 -6.51 15.56
N LYS A 569 0.17 -7.71 15.84
CA LYS A 569 0.56 -8.48 17.04
C LYS A 569 1.96 -9.08 16.95
N THR A 570 2.44 -9.37 15.75
CA THR A 570 3.75 -9.98 15.54
C THR A 570 4.90 -8.98 15.67
N ALA A 571 4.67 -7.72 15.28
CA ALA A 571 5.65 -6.65 15.44
C ALA A 571 6.05 -6.39 16.90
N HIS A 572 7.11 -5.61 17.12
CA HIS A 572 7.42 -5.11 18.46
C HIS A 572 6.39 -4.05 18.89
N ILE A 573 5.96 -3.23 17.93
CA ILE A 573 4.98 -2.17 18.14
C ILE A 573 3.85 -2.32 17.13
N GLY A 574 2.61 -2.29 17.63
CA GLY A 574 1.41 -2.33 16.82
C GLY A 574 0.65 -1.00 16.88
N VAL A 575 0.38 -0.41 15.72
CA VAL A 575 -0.44 0.81 15.58
C VAL A 575 -1.71 0.46 14.81
N GLY A 576 -2.86 0.66 15.46
CA GLY A 576 -4.16 0.46 14.82
C GLY A 576 -4.79 1.78 14.41
N ILE A 577 -5.13 1.95 13.14
CA ILE A 577 -5.88 3.12 12.66
C ILE A 577 -7.34 2.95 13.05
N SER A 578 -7.90 3.99 13.66
CA SER A 578 -9.30 4.00 14.09
C SER A 578 -10.17 4.57 12.97
N GLY A 579 -10.71 3.70 12.12
CA GLY A 579 -11.65 4.06 11.05
C GLY A 579 -13.12 3.76 11.38
N GLU A 580 -14.05 4.28 10.57
CA GLU A 580 -15.49 4.00 10.68
C GLU A 580 -15.83 2.50 10.57
N LEU A 581 -15.03 1.74 9.82
CA LEU A 581 -15.14 0.28 9.68
C LEU A 581 -14.53 -0.50 10.86
N GLY A 582 -13.59 0.11 11.60
CA GLY A 582 -12.85 -0.52 12.71
C GLY A 582 -13.53 -0.40 14.07
N LEU A 583 -14.32 0.67 14.28
CA LEU A 583 -15.04 0.92 15.54
C LEU A 583 -16.17 -0.10 15.79
N THR A 584 -16.84 -0.60 14.75
CA THR A 584 -17.95 -1.56 14.88
C THR A 584 -17.52 -2.95 15.35
N ARG A 585 -16.22 -3.28 15.28
CA ARG A 585 -15.70 -4.62 15.59
C ARG A 585 -14.96 -4.72 16.93
N ARG A 586 -14.78 -3.61 17.65
CA ARG A 586 -14.14 -3.61 18.99
C ARG A 586 -15.15 -3.73 20.15
N GLY A 587 -16.42 -3.98 19.86
CA GLY A 587 -17.52 -4.02 20.83
C GLY A 587 -17.92 -5.40 21.35
N ASN A 588 -17.20 -6.48 21.02
CA ASN A 588 -17.42 -7.82 21.58
C ASN A 588 -16.17 -8.35 22.27
#